data_AF-A0A1H1G4A6-F1
#
_entry.id   AF-A0A1H1G4A6-F1
#
_cell.length_a   1.000
_cell.length_b   1.000
_cell.length_c   1.000
_cell.angle_alpha   90.00
_cell.angle_beta   90.00
_cell.angle_gamma   90.00
#
_symmetry.space_group_name_H-M   'P 1'
#
loop_
_entity.id
_entity.type
_entity.pdbx_description
1 polymer ?
#
loop_
_entity_poly.entity_id
_entity_poly.type
_entity_poly.pdbx_seq_one_letter_code
_entity_poly.pdbx_strand_id
1 'polypeptide(L)' 'MKITIETNEQGSACKVWLGETAVSFPSLEDAKAYIAQLEERIEAAAHTFALDAGNPQVR' A
#
# COMPACT_ATOMS: atom_id res chain seq x y z
N MET A 1 -0.71 -4.80 -7.50
CA MET A 1 -1.56 -3.70 -6.97
C MET A 1 -1.24 -2.43 -7.76
N LYS A 2 -2.23 -1.63 -8.19
CA LYS A 2 -1.99 -0.41 -8.97
C LYS A 2 -2.09 0.80 -8.04
N ILE A 3 -0.94 1.40 -7.73
CA ILE A 3 -0.83 2.58 -6.87
C ILE A 3 -0.72 3.81 -7.77
N THR A 4 -1.58 4.81 -7.57
CA THR A 4 -1.54 6.07 -8.33
C THR A 4 -1.43 7.24 -7.38
N ILE A 5 -0.51 8.16 -7.64
CA ILE A 5 -0.35 9.36 -6.81
C ILE A 5 -0.81 10.56 -7.63
N GLU A 6 -1.84 11.26 -7.15
CA GLU A 6 -2.26 12.56 -7.65
C GLU A 6 -1.77 13.65 -6.70
N THR A 7 -0.97 14.57 -7.22
CA THR A 7 -0.52 15.77 -6.51
C THR A 7 -1.26 16.98 -7.06
N ASN A 8 -1.93 17.75 -6.22
CA ASN A 8 -2.52 19.01 -6.69
C ASN A 8 -1.41 20.00 -7.09
N GLU A 9 -1.64 20.81 -8.13
CA GLU A 9 -0.68 21.81 -8.66
C GLU A 9 -0.18 22.82 -7.61
N GLN A 10 -0.87 22.95 -6.48
CA GLN A 10 -0.44 23.79 -5.34
C GLN A 10 0.55 23.08 -4.38
N GLY A 11 0.86 21.80 -4.60
CA GLY A 11 1.81 21.03 -3.79
C GLY A 11 1.39 20.78 -2.33
N SER A 12 0.23 21.28 -1.90
CA SER A 12 -0.19 21.28 -0.48
C SER A 12 -0.97 20.03 -0.06
N ALA A 13 -1.42 19.20 -1.02
CA ALA A 13 -2.14 17.98 -0.73
C ALA A 13 -1.90 16.94 -1.83
N CYS A 14 -1.71 15.70 -1.41
CA CYS A 14 -1.45 14.55 -2.27
C CYS A 14 -2.55 13.51 -2.04
N LYS A 15 -2.95 12.78 -3.07
CA LYS A 15 -3.94 11.73 -3.00
C LYS A 15 -3.37 10.46 -3.57
N VAL A 16 -3.26 9.43 -2.75
CA VAL A 16 -2.79 8.10 -3.14
C VAL A 16 -4.01 7.22 -3.37
N TRP A 17 -4.15 6.72 -4.58
CA TRP A 17 -5.17 5.75 -4.97
C TRP A 17 -4.57 4.35 -4.93
N LEU A 18 -5.15 3.52 -4.07
CA LEU A 18 -4.88 2.10 -3.91
C LEU A 18 -6.07 1.33 -4.50
N GLY A 19 -6.10 1.19 -5.83
CA GLY A 19 -7.27 0.65 -6.52
C GLY A 19 -8.50 1.55 -6.34
N GLU A 20 -9.53 1.04 -5.65
CA GLU A 20 -10.77 1.79 -5.34
C GLU A 20 -10.67 2.66 -4.07
N THR A 21 -9.60 2.49 -3.28
CA THR A 21 -9.41 3.26 -2.05
C THR A 21 -8.57 4.50 -2.32
N ALA A 22 -9.06 5.67 -1.92
CA ALA A 22 -8.30 6.91 -2.00
C ALA A 22 -7.89 7.37 -0.59
N VAL A 23 -6.60 7.64 -0.41
CA VAL A 23 -6.04 8.15 0.85
C VAL A 23 -5.42 9.50 0.57
N SER A 24 -5.88 10.53 1.29
CA SER A 24 -5.38 11.89 1.16
C SER A 24 -4.30 12.16 2.20
N PHE A 25 -3.20 12.77 1.76
CA PHE A 25 -2.06 13.14 2.57
C PHE A 25 -1.82 14.65 2.47
N PRO A 26 -1.36 15.26 3.57
CA PRO A 26 -1.02 16.68 3.60
C PRO A 26 0.29 17.01 2.88
N SER A 27 1.12 16.00 2.55
CA SER A 27 2.42 16.20 1.92
C SER A 27 2.86 14.97 1.14
N LEU A 28 3.73 15.20 0.15
CA LEU A 28 4.27 14.15 -0.71
C LEU A 28 5.20 13.20 0.07
N GLU A 29 5.86 13.71 1.11
CA GLU A 29 6.72 12.93 2.00
C GLU A 29 5.91 11.90 2.81
N ASP A 30 4.81 12.33 3.44
CA ASP A 30 3.84 11.45 4.11
C ASP A 30 3.27 10.39 3.14
N ALA A 31 2.88 10.81 1.93
CA ALA A 31 2.36 9.89 0.92
C ALA A 31 3.39 8.82 0.54
N LYS A 32 4.67 9.20 0.37
CA LYS A 32 5.77 8.26 0.09
C LYS A 32 6.05 7.33 1.26
N ALA A 33 6.10 7.84 2.48
CA ALA A 33 6.31 7.03 3.67
C ALA A 33 5.21 5.98 3.84
N TYR A 34 3.96 6.37 3.56
CA TYR A 34 2.83 5.45 3.58
C TYR A 34 2.94 4.36 2.51
N ILE A 35 3.30 4.71 1.27
CA ILE A 35 3.48 3.73 0.20
C ILE A 35 4.60 2.75 0.53
N ALA A 36 5.75 3.21 1.03
CA ALA A 36 6.86 2.35 1.43
C ALA A 36 6.44 1.35 2.52
N GLN A 37 5.70 1.82 3.54
CA GLN A 37 5.16 0.95 4.59
C GLN A 37 4.09 -0.02 4.04
N LEU A 38 3.30 0.41 3.06
CA LEU A 38 2.32 -0.43 2.40
C LEU A 38 2.98 -1.55 1.60
N GLU A 39 4.02 -1.23 0.83
CA GLU A 39 4.81 -2.21 0.06
C GLU A 39 5.47 -3.23 0.99
N GLU A 40 6.12 -2.77 2.08
CA GLU A 40 6.72 -3.65 3.08
C GLU A 40 5.67 -4.60 3.70
N ARG A 41 4.49 -4.07 4.04
CA ARG A 41 3.39 -4.90 4.56
C ARG A 41 2.82 -5.85 3.53
N ILE A 42 2.76 -5.48 2.25
CA ILE A 42 2.31 -6.35 1.17
C ILE A 42 3.32 -7.48 0.95
N GLU A 43 4.62 -7.19 0.97
CA GLU A 43 5.67 -8.22 0.89
C GLU A 43 5.62 -9.17 2.10
N ALA A 44 5.51 -8.61 3.31
CA ALA A 44 5.38 -9.41 4.54
C ALA A 44 4.08 -10.24 4.58
N ALA A 45 2.97 -9.66 4.12
CA ALA A 45 1.70 -10.36 4.01
C ALA A 45 1.74 -11.41 2.89
N ALA A 46 2.33 -11.12 1.74
CA ALA A 46 2.53 -12.10 0.67
C ALA A 46 3.35 -13.30 1.16
N HIS A 47 4.38 -13.04 1.98
CA HIS A 47 5.12 -14.10 2.67
C HIS A 47 4.26 -14.88 3.69
N THR A 48 3.34 -14.22 4.39
CA THR A 48 2.40 -14.87 5.33
C THR A 48 1.35 -15.71 4.61
N PHE A 49 0.79 -15.23 3.50
CA PHE A 49 -0.15 -15.98 2.67
C PHE A 49 0.53 -17.13 1.90
N ALA A 50 1.82 -17.02 1.59
CA ALA A 50 2.60 -18.11 1.02
C ALA A 50 2.93 -19.23 2.04
N LEU A 51 2.94 -18.92 3.35
CA LEU A 51 3.12 -19.93 4.41
C LEU A 51 1.82 -20.68 4.74
N ASP A 52 0.64 -20.09 4.49
CA ASP A 52 -0.65 -20.76 4.68
C ASP A 52 -1.04 -21.70 3.52
N ALA A 53 -0.41 -21.55 2.35
CA ALA A 53 -0.52 -22.51 1.24
C ALA A 53 0.36 -23.77 1.41
N GLY A 54 0.99 -23.94 2.59
CA GLY A 54 1.95 -25.00 2.88
C GLY A 54 1.57 -25.93 4.04
N ASN A 55 0.36 -25.82 4.60
CA ASN A 55 -0.09 -26.79 5.61
C ASN A 55 -1.40 -27.46 5.16
N PRO A 56 -1.35 -28.54 4.35
CA PRO A 56 -2.50 -29.42 4.27
C PRO A 56 -2.74 -29.93 5.70
N GLN A 57 -3.88 -29.56 6.26
CA GLN A 57 -4.44 -30.23 7.42
C GLN A 57 -4.53 -31.73 7.09
N VAL A 58 -3.52 -32.50 7.48
CA VAL A 58 -3.60 -33.96 7.56
C VAL A 58 -4.19 -34.28 8.91
N ARG A 59 -5.50 -34.44 8.84
CA ARG A 59 -6.38 -34.95 9.87
C ARG A 59 -6.14 -36.45 10.09
#